data_AF-A0A3M5PKE6-F1
#
_entry.id   AF-A0A3M5PKE6-F1
#
_cell.length_a   1.000
_cell.length_b   1.000
_cell.length_c   1.000
_cell.angle_alpha   90.00
_cell.angle_beta   90.00
_cell.angle_gamma   90.00
#
_symmetry.space_group_name_H-M   'P 1'
#
loop_
_entity.id
_entity.type
_entity.pdbx_description
1 polymer ?
#
loop_
_entity_poly.entity_id
_entity_poly.type
_entity_poly.pdbx_seq_one_letter_code
_entity_poly.pdbx_strand_id
1 'polypeptide(L)'
;MVKVTPDPPSKASIPTPVFDQAVVKRALARYLPTGRPDKEPSESSIDYINLEATLLHALDFLRCASATAYELGDELNGSQRDLAFAAMHMAEMAKVMVERSLECIELV
;
A
#
# COMPACT_ATOMS: atom_id res chain seq x y z
N MET A 1 50.54 35.91 8.19
CA MET A 1 49.23 35.25 8.30
C MET A 1 49.44 33.82 8.73
N VAL A 2 49.26 33.51 10.02
CA VAL A 2 49.35 32.14 10.53
C VAL A 2 48.00 31.49 10.28
N LYS A 3 47.98 30.43 9.47
CA LYS A 3 46.78 29.62 9.24
C LYS A 3 46.48 28.89 10.55
N VAL A 4 45.58 29.46 11.35
CA VAL A 4 45.08 28.81 12.56
C VAL A 4 44.30 27.60 12.07
N THR A 5 44.98 26.46 12.07
CA THR A 5 44.35 25.18 11.76
C THR A 5 43.65 24.76 13.04
N PRO A 6 42.32 24.60 13.04
CA PRO A 6 41.64 24.16 14.25
C PRO A 6 42.15 22.78 14.61
N ASP A 7 42.39 22.55 15.90
CA ASP A 7 42.71 21.21 16.39
C ASP A 7 41.61 20.24 15.96
N PRO A 8 41.96 19.05 15.45
CA PRO A 8 40.98 18.03 15.15
C PRO A 8 40.21 17.71 16.43
N PRO A 9 38.89 17.44 16.34
CA PRO A 9 38.14 17.05 17.52
C PRO A 9 38.86 15.87 18.16
N SER A 10 39.18 16.03 19.46
CA SER A 10 39.62 14.91 20.29
C SER A 10 38.72 13.73 19.97
N LYS A 11 39.28 12.52 19.87
CA LYS A 11 38.51 11.28 19.74
C LYS A 11 37.58 11.18 20.95
N ALA A 12 36.48 11.94 20.92
CA ALA A 12 35.26 11.62 21.61
C ALA A 12 35.02 10.21 21.14
N SER A 13 35.14 9.29 22.09
CA SER A 13 34.69 7.92 21.93
C SER A 13 33.40 8.01 21.13
N ILE A 14 33.46 7.60 19.86
CA ILE A 14 32.27 7.16 19.15
C ILE A 14 31.62 6.28 20.21
N PRO A 15 30.43 6.60 20.74
CA PRO A 15 29.78 5.68 21.63
C PRO A 15 29.68 4.44 20.76
N THR A 16 30.51 3.43 21.06
CA THR A 16 30.44 2.13 20.41
C THR A 16 28.96 1.84 20.42
N PRO A 17 28.29 1.68 19.26
CA PRO A 17 26.84 1.54 19.23
C PRO A 17 26.57 0.46 20.25
N VAL A 18 25.95 0.85 21.36
CA VAL A 18 25.81 -0.03 22.50
C VAL A 18 24.94 -1.12 21.91
N PHE A 19 25.56 -2.26 21.63
CA PHE A 19 24.85 -3.41 21.12
C PHE A 19 24.18 -4.02 22.33
N ASP A 20 23.28 -3.23 22.89
CA ASP A 20 22.48 -3.61 24.03
C ASP A 20 21.62 -4.71 23.48
N GLN A 21 21.96 -5.92 23.89
CA GLN A 21 21.27 -7.11 23.48
C GLN A 21 19.77 -6.98 23.80
N ALA A 22 19.38 -6.20 24.81
CA ALA A 22 17.98 -5.89 25.10
C ALA A 22 17.36 -4.95 24.05
N VAL A 23 18.05 -3.90 23.61
CA VAL A 23 17.58 -3.02 22.52
C VAL A 23 17.51 -3.78 21.19
N VAL A 24 18.51 -4.61 20.90
CA VAL A 24 18.55 -5.43 19.68
C VAL A 24 17.46 -6.50 19.73
N LYS A 25 17.28 -7.22 20.84
CA LYS A 25 16.17 -8.18 21.01
C LYS A 25 14.82 -7.48 20.93
N ARG A 26 14.67 -6.28 21.49
CA ARG A 26 13.45 -5.47 21.39
C ARG A 26 13.17 -5.01 19.96
N ALA A 27 14.20 -4.60 19.23
CA ALA A 27 14.08 -4.22 17.82
C ALA A 27 13.76 -5.44 16.96
N LEU A 28 14.47 -6.55 17.14
CA LEU A 28 14.20 -7.80 16.42
C LEU A 28 12.79 -8.33 16.71
N ALA A 29 12.31 -8.27 17.96
CA ALA A 29 10.92 -8.63 18.29
C ALA A 29 9.87 -7.70 17.68
N ARG A 30 10.25 -6.50 17.22
CA ARG A 30 9.37 -5.55 16.53
C ARG A 30 9.37 -5.74 15.01
N TYR A 31 10.51 -6.12 14.43
CA TYR A 31 10.70 -6.21 12.98
C TYR A 31 10.67 -7.63 12.43
N LEU A 32 10.92 -8.65 13.25
CA LEU A 32 10.76 -10.04 12.87
C LEU A 32 9.38 -10.52 13.34
N PRO A 33 8.58 -11.14 12.46
CA PRO A 33 7.35 -11.83 12.83
C PRO A 33 7.66 -13.09 13.66
N THR A 34 8.20 -12.93 14.87
CA THR A 34 8.27 -14.02 15.85
C THR A 34 6.96 -13.99 16.61
N GLY A 35 6.07 -14.94 16.31
CA GLY A 35 4.74 -15.04 16.92
C GLY A 35 4.81 -14.86 18.44
N ARG A 36 4.10 -13.85 18.95
CA ARG A 36 3.98 -13.59 20.38
C ARG A 36 3.13 -14.69 21.00
N PRO A 37 3.57 -15.36 22.09
CA PRO A 37 2.63 -16.00 22.98
C PRO A 37 1.92 -14.91 23.81
N ASP A 38 0.61 -15.00 23.85
CA ASP A 38 -0.28 -14.41 24.86
C ASP A 38 -0.44 -12.88 24.82
N LYS A 39 -1.14 -12.42 23.80
CA LYS A 39 -2.17 -11.37 23.90
C LYS A 39 -2.90 -11.30 22.57
N GLU A 40 -4.16 -11.73 22.58
CA GLU A 40 -5.27 -11.50 21.62
C GLU A 40 -4.89 -11.41 20.13
N PRO A 41 -5.53 -12.20 19.25
CA PRO A 41 -5.13 -12.28 17.85
C PRO A 41 -5.12 -10.87 17.25
N SER A 42 -3.93 -10.41 16.87
CA SER A 42 -3.79 -9.24 16.00
C SER A 42 -4.23 -9.66 14.60
N GLU A 43 -5.54 -9.82 14.41
CA GLU A 43 -6.17 -10.15 13.13
C GLU A 43 -5.95 -9.03 12.10
N SER A 44 -5.73 -7.80 12.58
CA SER A 44 -5.65 -6.60 11.74
C SER A 44 -4.65 -6.72 10.59
N SER A 45 -3.45 -7.28 10.79
CA SER A 45 -2.43 -7.29 9.73
C SER A 45 -2.69 -8.33 8.64
N ILE A 46 -3.42 -9.41 8.94
CA ILE A 46 -3.82 -10.42 7.95
C ILE A 46 -5.03 -9.89 7.16
N ASP A 47 -5.91 -9.15 7.83
CA ASP A 47 -7.09 -8.54 7.21
C ASP A 47 -6.73 -7.43 6.22
N TYR A 48 -5.71 -6.60 6.51
CA TYR A 48 -5.26 -5.57 5.58
C TYR A 48 -4.69 -6.15 4.28
N ILE A 49 -3.87 -7.21 4.37
CA ILE A 49 -3.32 -7.88 3.17
C ILE A 49 -4.45 -8.51 2.34
N ASN A 50 -5.47 -9.06 3.02
CA ASN A 50 -6.65 -9.62 2.34
C ASN A 50 -7.50 -8.52 1.68
N LEU A 51 -7.69 -7.38 2.34
CA LEU A 51 -8.44 -6.25 1.82
C LEU A 51 -7.75 -5.61 0.61
N GLU A 52 -6.46 -5.28 0.72
CA GLU A 52 -5.69 -4.69 -0.39
C GLU A 52 -5.70 -5.61 -1.61
N ALA A 53 -5.44 -6.90 -1.42
CA ALA A 53 -5.48 -7.89 -2.49
C ALA A 53 -6.90 -8.00 -3.11
N THR A 54 -7.94 -7.98 -2.30
CA THR A 54 -9.34 -8.01 -2.78
C THR A 54 -9.70 -6.76 -3.57
N LEU A 55 -9.27 -5.58 -3.13
CA LEU A 55 -9.52 -4.32 -3.82
C LEU A 55 -8.74 -4.24 -5.14
N LEU A 56 -7.49 -4.68 -5.18
CA LEU A 56 -6.72 -4.81 -6.42
C LEU A 56 -7.43 -5.74 -7.40
N HIS A 57 -7.90 -6.91 -6.91
CA HIS A 57 -8.65 -7.84 -7.74
C HIS A 57 -9.96 -7.25 -8.26
N ALA A 58 -10.67 -6.47 -7.45
CA ALA A 58 -11.88 -5.76 -7.86
C ALA A 58 -11.58 -4.72 -8.95
N LEU A 59 -10.50 -3.95 -8.83
CA LEU A 59 -10.08 -2.98 -9.84
C LEU A 59 -9.70 -3.65 -11.16
N ASP A 60 -8.98 -4.77 -11.11
CA ASP A 60 -8.67 -5.57 -12.30
C ASP A 60 -9.93 -6.14 -12.95
N PHE A 61 -10.87 -6.64 -12.15
CA PHE A 61 -12.16 -7.13 -12.63
C PHE A 61 -12.96 -6.02 -13.33
N LEU A 62 -13.02 -4.82 -12.75
CA LEU A 62 -13.68 -3.66 -13.36
C LEU A 62 -13.02 -3.25 -14.67
N ARG A 63 -11.68 -3.25 -14.74
CA ARG A 63 -10.94 -2.99 -15.98
C ARG A 63 -11.28 -4.01 -17.07
N CYS A 64 -11.35 -5.29 -16.72
CA CYS A 64 -11.78 -6.34 -17.64
C CYS A 64 -13.23 -6.10 -18.12
N ALA A 65 -14.16 -5.79 -17.20
CA ALA A 65 -15.54 -5.50 -17.55
C ALA A 65 -15.67 -4.31 -18.51
N SER A 66 -14.92 -3.22 -18.28
CA SER A 66 -14.86 -2.06 -19.17
C SER A 66 -14.32 -2.42 -20.55
N ALA A 67 -13.25 -3.22 -20.64
CA ALA A 67 -12.71 -3.70 -21.91
C ALA A 67 -13.72 -4.58 -22.66
N THR A 68 -14.38 -5.52 -21.98
CA THR A 68 -15.43 -6.36 -22.57
C THR A 68 -16.61 -5.54 -23.08
N ALA A 69 -17.08 -4.55 -22.30
CA ALA A 69 -18.16 -3.66 -22.72
C ALA A 69 -17.76 -2.79 -23.92
N TYR A 70 -16.50 -2.35 -23.98
CA TYR A 70 -15.96 -1.62 -25.12
C TYR A 70 -15.92 -2.46 -26.39
N GLU A 71 -15.38 -3.69 -26.32
CA GLU A 71 -15.36 -4.63 -27.46
C GLU A 71 -16.78 -4.93 -27.96
N LEU A 72 -17.74 -5.16 -27.05
CA LEU A 72 -19.15 -5.31 -27.41
C LEU A 72 -19.71 -4.05 -28.10
N GLY A 73 -19.38 -2.86 -27.61
CA GLY A 73 -19.81 -1.59 -28.22
C GLY A 73 -19.27 -1.38 -29.64
N ASP A 74 -18.06 -1.88 -29.92
CA ASP A 74 -17.46 -1.83 -31.26
C ASP A 74 -18.20 -2.74 -32.25
N GLU A 75 -18.61 -3.94 -31.81
CA GLU A 75 -19.35 -4.92 -32.62
C GLU A 75 -20.84 -4.60 -32.81
N LEU A 76 -21.47 -3.94 -31.83
CA LEU A 76 -22.91 -3.63 -31.82
C LEU A 76 -23.22 -2.32 -32.55
N ASN A 77 -24.49 -2.06 -32.87
CA ASN A 77 -24.94 -0.81 -33.50
C ASN A 77 -26.23 -0.26 -32.85
N GLY A 78 -26.49 1.05 -33.03
CA GLY A 78 -27.69 1.72 -32.51
C GLY A 78 -27.78 1.67 -31.00
N SER A 79 -29.00 1.50 -30.47
CA SER A 79 -29.26 1.52 -29.02
C SER A 79 -28.51 0.44 -28.22
N GLN A 80 -28.14 -0.68 -28.84
CA GLN A 80 -27.35 -1.73 -28.18
C GLN A 80 -25.90 -1.30 -27.96
N ARG A 81 -25.31 -0.56 -28.89
CA ARG A 81 -24.00 0.07 -28.71
C ARG A 81 -24.05 1.11 -27.60
N ASP A 82 -25.09 1.94 -27.59
CA ASP A 82 -25.27 2.96 -26.55
C ASP A 82 -25.35 2.31 -25.16
N LEU A 83 -26.06 1.18 -25.04
CA LEU A 83 -26.15 0.41 -23.80
C LEU A 83 -24.79 -0.20 -23.39
N ALA A 84 -24.02 -0.73 -24.34
CA ALA A 84 -22.69 -1.29 -24.07
C ALA A 84 -21.73 -0.20 -23.55
N PHE A 85 -21.71 0.97 -24.17
CA PHE A 85 -20.88 2.09 -23.69
C PHE A 85 -21.40 2.70 -22.38
N ALA A 86 -22.71 2.66 -22.13
CA ALA A 86 -23.23 3.01 -20.81
C ALA A 86 -22.74 2.02 -19.73
N ALA A 87 -22.68 0.73 -20.02
CA ALA A 87 -22.13 -0.28 -19.12
C ALA A 87 -20.62 -0.08 -18.88
N MET A 88 -19.85 0.22 -19.93
CA MET A 88 -18.44 0.60 -19.81
C MET A 88 -18.28 1.80 -18.88
N HIS A 89 -19.07 2.86 -19.09
CA HIS A 89 -19.02 4.04 -18.25
C HIS A 89 -19.34 3.73 -16.78
N MET A 90 -20.35 2.89 -16.51
CA MET A 90 -20.66 2.46 -15.14
C MET A 90 -19.49 1.72 -14.47
N ALA A 91 -18.80 0.85 -15.20
CA ALA A 91 -17.63 0.14 -14.69
C ALA A 91 -16.47 1.09 -14.35
N GLU A 92 -16.21 2.10 -15.19
CA GLU A 92 -15.18 3.11 -14.89
C GLU A 92 -15.56 4.03 -13.73
N MET A 93 -16.85 4.33 -13.56
CA MET A 93 -17.30 5.07 -12.39
C MET A 93 -17.19 4.24 -11.11
N ALA A 94 -17.50 2.94 -11.16
CA ALA A 94 -17.29 2.05 -10.03
C ALA A 94 -15.81 1.98 -9.64
N LYS A 95 -14.89 1.96 -10.62
CA LYS A 95 -13.45 2.00 -10.37
C LYS A 95 -13.05 3.28 -9.61
N VAL A 96 -13.52 4.44 -10.09
CA VAL A 96 -13.26 5.74 -9.42
C VAL A 96 -13.82 5.77 -7.99
N MET A 97 -14.99 5.17 -7.76
CA MET A 97 -15.57 5.07 -6.41
C MET A 97 -14.70 4.23 -5.47
N VAL A 98 -14.12 3.13 -5.96
CA VAL A 98 -13.18 2.30 -5.17
C VAL A 98 -11.90 3.08 -4.87
N GLU A 99 -11.30 3.73 -5.87
CA GLU A 99 -10.09 4.53 -5.69
C GLU A 99 -10.30 5.66 -4.67
N ARG A 100 -11.42 6.40 -4.76
CA ARG A 100 -11.77 7.44 -3.77
C ARG A 100 -12.05 6.90 -2.38
N SER A 101 -12.57 5.67 -2.27
CA SER A 101 -12.79 5.06 -0.96
C SER A 101 -11.49 4.79 -0.20
N LEU A 102 -10.38 4.57 -0.93
CA LEU A 102 -9.04 4.40 -0.37
C LEU A 102 -8.45 5.73 0.11
N GLU A 103 -8.69 6.83 -0.61
CA GLU A 103 -8.26 8.18 -0.17
C GLU A 103 -8.82 8.53 1.22
N CYS A 104 -10.02 8.06 1.55
CA CYS A 104 -10.62 8.25 2.88
C CYS A 104 -9.92 7.45 3.98
N ILE A 105 -9.25 6.35 3.66
CA ILE A 105 -8.54 5.48 4.62
C ILE A 105 -7.14 6.04 4.92
N GLU A 106 -6.47 6.65 3.94
CA GLU A 106 -5.13 7.23 4.13
C GLU A 106 -5.08 8.46 5.04
N LEU A 107 -6.25 9.06 5.35
CA LEU A 107 -6.37 10.25 6.19
C LEU A 107 -6.59 9.96 7.70
N VAL A 108 -6.67 8.69 8.11
CA VAL A 108 -6.89 8.24 9.49
C VAL A 108 -5.61 7.66 10.08
#